data_AF-A0A5Q4DA60-F1
#
_entry.id   AF-A0A5Q4DA60-F1
#
_cell.length_a   1.000
_cell.length_b   1.000
_cell.length_c   1.000
_cell.angle_alpha   90.00
_cell.angle_beta   90.00
_cell.angle_gamma   90.00
#
_symmetry.space_group_name_H-M   'P 1'
#
loop_
_entity.id
_entity.type
_entity.pdbx_description
1 polymer ?
#
loop_
_entity_poly.entity_id
_entity_poly.type
_entity_poly.pdbx_seq_one_letter_code
_entity_poly.pdbx_strand_id
1 'polypeptide(L)'
;MRLPVEGNARLREALAWVNANDDLYALWIACNVTAIERLGMTDHGPVHVKIVMNLAVRLLRLLVKGGVEPSVVRNYDLEIHDAEIVVALAALFHDLGMSIHRTDHEAYSLFLAQDLLKELLPRLYPEPGAAAIMRSEVLHAIIGHRSGGRPLTLEAGVVRIADALDMAKGRSRIPFEAGSVSIHSVSAAAVEQVTLQTGESKPVRISIEINNSAGVFQLDQLFREKLHGSGLEPYLEVVANLAGEEEKRLFRQFEL
;
A
#
# COMPACT_ATOMS: atom_id res chain seq x y z
N MET A 1 -7.60 13.18 -2.16
CA MET A 1 -7.19 11.97 -2.92
C MET A 1 -7.32 12.18 -4.42
N ARG A 2 -6.26 11.88 -5.17
CA ARG A 2 -6.22 11.98 -6.64
C ARG A 2 -5.57 10.71 -7.20
N LEU A 3 -6.20 10.12 -8.19
CA LEU A 3 -5.81 8.88 -8.86
C LEU A 3 -6.40 8.89 -10.29
N PRO A 4 -5.69 8.43 -11.33
CA PRO A 4 -6.27 8.23 -12.65
C PRO A 4 -7.33 7.12 -12.63
N VAL A 5 -8.57 7.44 -13.05
CA VAL A 5 -9.70 6.49 -12.96
C VAL A 5 -9.87 5.57 -14.17
N GLU A 6 -9.16 5.81 -15.28
CA GLU A 6 -9.11 4.93 -16.48
C GLU A 6 -10.47 4.41 -17.00
N GLY A 7 -11.55 5.18 -16.82
CA GLY A 7 -12.90 4.80 -17.25
C GLY A 7 -13.77 4.14 -16.17
N ASN A 8 -13.21 3.82 -15.01
CA ASN A 8 -13.93 3.27 -13.86
C ASN A 8 -14.79 4.35 -13.18
N ALA A 9 -16.10 4.35 -13.49
CA ALA A 9 -17.06 5.31 -12.95
C ALA A 9 -17.27 5.15 -11.43
N ARG A 10 -17.33 3.91 -10.93
CA ARG A 10 -17.45 3.63 -9.49
C ARG A 10 -16.25 4.16 -8.71
N LEU A 11 -15.04 4.03 -9.26
CA LEU A 11 -13.83 4.53 -8.60
C LEU A 11 -13.83 6.06 -8.55
N ARG A 12 -14.31 6.72 -9.61
CA ARG A 12 -14.49 8.18 -9.62
C ARG A 12 -15.45 8.62 -8.52
N GLU A 13 -16.59 7.94 -8.37
CA GLU A 13 -17.58 8.23 -7.33
C GLU A 13 -17.03 7.96 -5.93
N ALA A 14 -16.34 6.83 -5.74
CA ALA A 14 -15.67 6.50 -4.48
C ALA A 14 -14.67 7.59 -4.06
N LEU A 15 -13.82 8.05 -4.99
CA LEU A 15 -12.87 9.12 -4.73
C LEU A 15 -13.55 10.46 -4.44
N ALA A 16 -14.67 10.76 -5.11
CA ALA A 16 -15.44 11.97 -4.83
C ALA A 16 -16.01 11.94 -3.42
N TRP A 17 -16.57 10.81 -2.98
CA TRP A 17 -17.04 10.62 -1.60
C TRP A 17 -15.90 10.74 -0.59
N VAL A 18 -14.78 10.05 -0.82
CA VAL A 18 -13.60 10.12 0.05
C VAL A 18 -13.10 11.56 0.21
N ASN A 19 -13.09 12.33 -0.88
CA ASN A 19 -12.62 13.72 -0.85
C ASN A 19 -13.57 14.69 -0.16
N ALA A 20 -14.85 14.34 -0.06
CA ALA A 20 -15.88 15.15 0.57
C ALA A 20 -16.16 14.73 2.03
N ASN A 21 -15.50 13.67 2.54
CA ASN A 21 -15.73 13.15 3.87
C ASN A 21 -14.73 13.74 4.88
N ASP A 22 -15.17 14.76 5.62
CA ASP A 22 -14.37 15.44 6.63
C ASP A 22 -14.02 14.54 7.83
N ASP A 23 -14.90 13.59 8.18
CA ASP A 23 -14.67 12.66 9.31
C ASP A 23 -13.54 11.68 8.99
N LEU A 24 -13.55 11.11 7.78
CA LEU A 24 -12.45 10.29 7.27
C LEU A 24 -11.12 11.08 7.25
N TYR A 25 -11.16 12.33 6.79
CA TYR A 25 -9.96 13.16 6.78
C TYR A 25 -9.45 13.42 8.21
N ALA A 26 -10.33 13.72 9.15
CA ALA A 26 -9.99 13.90 10.56
C ALA A 26 -9.38 12.63 11.19
N LEU A 27 -9.89 11.44 10.84
CA LEU A 27 -9.30 10.17 11.27
C LEU A 27 -7.85 10.02 10.78
N TRP A 28 -7.55 10.35 9.52
CA TRP A 28 -6.17 10.32 9.02
C TRP A 28 -5.27 11.34 9.74
N ILE A 29 -5.78 12.52 10.08
CA ILE A 29 -5.02 13.48 10.90
C ILE A 29 -4.72 12.90 12.28
N ALA A 30 -5.70 12.27 12.93
CA ALA A 30 -5.51 11.60 14.22
C ALA A 30 -4.49 10.45 14.14
N CYS A 31 -4.53 9.65 13.07
CA CYS A 31 -3.53 8.61 12.81
C CYS A 31 -2.12 9.23 12.74
N ASN A 32 -1.99 10.35 12.04
CA ASN A 32 -0.70 11.00 11.87
C ASN A 32 -0.15 11.60 13.17
N VAL A 33 -1.01 12.19 14.00
CA VAL A 33 -0.62 12.68 15.33
C VAL A 33 -0.15 11.52 16.21
N THR A 34 -0.83 10.37 16.18
CA THR A 34 -0.36 9.19 16.90
C THR A 34 1.02 8.74 16.40
N ALA A 35 1.22 8.66 15.09
CA ALA A 35 2.49 8.23 14.52
C ALA A 35 3.63 9.20 14.81
N ILE A 36 3.49 10.47 14.44
CA ILE A 36 4.59 11.45 14.51
C ILE A 36 4.74 12.00 15.93
N GLU A 37 3.70 12.64 16.47
CA GLU A 37 3.81 13.41 17.71
C GLU A 37 3.92 12.51 18.95
N ARG A 38 3.18 11.38 18.97
CA ARG A 38 3.15 10.50 20.15
C ARG A 38 4.22 9.42 20.13
N LEU A 39 4.60 8.92 18.95
CA LEU A 39 5.49 7.77 18.80
C LEU A 39 6.82 8.08 18.09
N GLY A 40 6.99 9.27 17.51
CA GLY A 40 8.21 9.62 16.76
C GLY A 40 8.42 8.79 15.49
N MET A 41 7.35 8.23 14.93
CA MET A 41 7.37 7.41 13.72
C MET A 41 7.18 8.26 12.44
N THR A 42 7.32 7.62 11.29
CA THR A 42 6.97 8.22 9.99
C THR A 42 5.47 8.44 9.85
N ASP A 43 5.07 9.33 8.93
CA ASP A 43 3.66 9.66 8.66
C ASP A 43 2.80 8.41 8.38
N HIS A 44 1.64 8.37 9.03
CA HIS A 44 0.53 7.43 8.76
C HIS A 44 -0.75 8.24 8.48
N GLY A 45 -0.59 9.39 7.82
CA GLY A 45 -1.63 10.38 7.59
C GLY A 45 -2.13 10.42 6.13
N PRO A 46 -2.76 11.54 5.71
CA PRO A 46 -3.29 11.67 4.35
C PRO A 46 -2.24 11.50 3.24
N VAL A 47 -0.97 11.80 3.50
CA VAL A 47 0.11 11.64 2.52
C VAL A 47 0.43 10.16 2.31
N HIS A 48 0.64 9.40 3.39
CA HIS A 48 0.80 7.95 3.38
C HIS A 48 -0.28 7.23 2.59
N VAL A 49 -1.53 7.33 3.03
CA VAL A 49 -2.62 6.55 2.41
C VAL A 49 -2.85 6.92 0.94
N LYS A 50 -2.54 8.16 0.54
CA LYS A 50 -2.57 8.58 -0.87
C LYS A 50 -1.50 7.86 -1.69
N ILE A 51 -0.28 7.73 -1.18
CA ILE A 51 0.81 7.04 -1.87
C ILE A 51 0.49 5.55 -1.99
N VAL A 52 0.10 4.91 -0.88
CA VAL A 52 -0.28 3.48 -0.87
C VAL A 52 -1.41 3.21 -1.85
N MET A 53 -2.47 4.04 -1.88
CA MET A 53 -3.57 3.91 -2.84
C MET A 53 -3.08 3.99 -4.31
N ASN A 54 -2.20 4.96 -4.62
CA ASN A 54 -1.67 5.10 -5.99
C ASN A 54 -0.79 3.91 -6.39
N LEU A 55 0.05 3.42 -5.48
CA LEU A 55 0.90 2.25 -5.71
C LEU A 55 0.05 0.98 -5.87
N ALA A 56 -0.95 0.78 -5.02
CA ALA A 56 -1.84 -0.39 -5.05
C ALA A 56 -2.60 -0.49 -6.38
N VAL A 57 -3.25 0.60 -6.80
CA VAL A 57 -4.01 0.60 -8.07
C VAL A 57 -3.07 0.42 -9.27
N ARG A 58 -1.91 1.09 -9.28
CA ARG A 58 -0.92 0.91 -10.37
C ARG A 58 -0.38 -0.53 -10.42
N LEU A 59 -0.11 -1.12 -9.27
CA LEU A 59 0.36 -2.49 -9.15
C LEU A 59 -0.69 -3.48 -9.67
N LEU A 60 -1.95 -3.34 -9.24
CA LEU A 60 -3.07 -4.14 -9.74
C LEU A 60 -3.19 -4.03 -11.26
N ARG A 61 -3.16 -2.82 -11.81
CA ARG A 61 -3.24 -2.61 -13.27
C ARG A 61 -2.11 -3.29 -14.04
N LEU A 62 -0.87 -3.25 -13.52
CA LEU A 62 0.26 -3.94 -14.14
C LEU A 62 0.12 -5.46 -14.07
N LEU A 63 -0.37 -5.99 -12.95
CA LEU A 63 -0.66 -7.43 -12.79
C LEU A 63 -1.73 -7.89 -13.79
N VAL A 64 -2.85 -7.16 -13.88
CA VAL A 64 -3.93 -7.44 -14.82
C VAL A 64 -3.44 -7.36 -16.27
N LYS A 65 -2.65 -6.33 -16.61
CA LYS A 65 -2.02 -6.21 -17.93
C LYS A 65 -1.10 -7.39 -18.25
N GLY A 66 -0.46 -7.97 -17.23
CA GLY A 66 0.35 -9.19 -17.34
C GLY A 66 -0.44 -10.50 -17.31
N GLY A 67 -1.78 -10.45 -17.36
CA GLY A 67 -2.64 -11.64 -17.41
C GLY A 67 -2.98 -12.25 -16.04
N VAL A 68 -2.70 -11.56 -14.94
CA VAL A 68 -3.06 -12.04 -13.60
C VAL A 68 -4.52 -11.68 -13.30
N GLU A 69 -5.35 -12.69 -13.06
CA GLU A 69 -6.77 -12.52 -12.78
C GLU A 69 -7.03 -12.09 -11.32
N PRO A 70 -7.76 -11.00 -11.05
CA PRO A 70 -8.15 -10.59 -9.71
C PRO A 70 -9.08 -11.60 -9.02
N SER A 71 -9.07 -11.64 -7.69
CA SER A 71 -9.85 -12.62 -6.93
C SER A 71 -11.33 -12.35 -7.03
N VAL A 72 -11.75 -11.07 -7.06
CA VAL A 72 -13.16 -10.72 -7.18
C VAL A 72 -13.76 -11.18 -8.52
N VAL A 73 -12.96 -11.14 -9.59
CA VAL A 73 -13.33 -11.65 -10.91
C VAL A 73 -13.49 -13.17 -10.84
N ARG A 74 -12.43 -13.85 -10.39
CA ARG A 74 -12.39 -15.32 -10.30
C ARG A 74 -13.46 -15.93 -9.41
N ASN A 75 -13.78 -15.28 -8.28
CA ASN A 75 -14.59 -15.87 -7.22
C ASN A 75 -16.05 -15.43 -7.23
N TYR A 76 -16.36 -14.28 -7.83
CA TYR A 76 -17.72 -13.71 -7.79
C TYR A 76 -18.23 -13.22 -9.14
N ASP A 77 -17.49 -13.45 -10.24
CA ASP A 77 -17.84 -12.99 -11.59
C ASP A 77 -18.03 -11.45 -11.66
N LEU A 78 -17.27 -10.73 -10.83
CA LEU A 78 -17.21 -9.27 -10.83
C LEU A 78 -16.22 -8.76 -11.90
N GLU A 79 -16.20 -7.45 -12.13
CA GLU A 79 -15.33 -6.86 -13.14
C GLU A 79 -13.94 -6.52 -12.59
N ILE A 80 -12.95 -6.38 -13.48
CA ILE A 80 -11.61 -5.86 -13.12
C ILE A 80 -11.71 -4.49 -12.41
N HIS A 81 -12.67 -3.66 -12.82
CA HIS A 81 -12.94 -2.37 -12.19
C HIS A 81 -13.34 -2.50 -10.72
N ASP A 82 -13.96 -3.60 -10.31
CA ASP A 82 -14.30 -3.86 -8.92
C ASP A 82 -13.04 -4.19 -8.10
N ALA A 83 -12.07 -4.91 -8.67
CA ALA A 83 -10.79 -5.13 -8.01
C ALA A 83 -10.05 -3.80 -7.70
N GLU A 84 -10.19 -2.79 -8.57
CA GLU A 84 -9.64 -1.45 -8.31
C GLU A 84 -10.30 -0.77 -7.10
N ILE A 85 -11.60 -0.96 -6.90
CA ILE A 85 -12.33 -0.46 -5.73
C ILE A 85 -11.79 -1.13 -4.46
N VAL A 86 -11.60 -2.46 -4.48
CA VAL A 86 -11.06 -3.20 -3.34
C VAL A 86 -9.71 -2.63 -2.92
N VAL A 87 -8.75 -2.58 -3.83
CA VAL A 87 -7.38 -2.14 -3.49
C VAL A 87 -7.32 -0.65 -3.14
N ALA A 88 -8.13 0.20 -3.79
CA ALA A 88 -8.15 1.63 -3.49
C ALA A 88 -8.73 1.91 -2.10
N LEU A 89 -9.89 1.34 -1.77
CA LEU A 89 -10.53 1.55 -0.47
C LEU A 89 -9.74 0.89 0.66
N ALA A 90 -9.23 -0.32 0.45
CA ALA A 90 -8.39 -0.98 1.44
C ALA A 90 -7.13 -0.15 1.73
N ALA A 91 -6.43 0.33 0.71
CA ALA A 91 -5.26 1.21 0.90
C ALA A 91 -5.59 2.51 1.63
N LEU A 92 -6.76 3.11 1.37
CA LEU A 92 -7.19 4.33 2.05
C LEU A 92 -7.55 4.11 3.53
N PHE A 93 -7.99 2.90 3.89
CA PHE A 93 -8.54 2.60 5.21
C PHE A 93 -7.65 1.71 6.08
N HIS A 94 -6.56 1.14 5.53
CA HIS A 94 -5.81 0.07 6.19
C HIS A 94 -5.25 0.45 7.56
N ASP A 95 -4.93 1.73 7.76
CA ASP A 95 -4.29 2.27 8.96
C ASP A 95 -5.18 3.12 9.85
N LEU A 96 -6.50 3.18 9.60
CA LEU A 96 -7.42 3.98 10.42
C LEU A 96 -7.31 3.68 11.93
N GLY A 97 -6.98 2.45 12.31
CA GLY A 97 -6.77 2.06 13.70
C GLY A 97 -5.63 2.80 14.41
N MET A 98 -4.70 3.43 13.68
CA MET A 98 -3.66 4.30 14.26
C MET A 98 -4.26 5.53 14.97
N SER A 99 -5.50 5.92 14.64
CA SER A 99 -6.24 6.95 15.38
C SER A 99 -6.58 6.50 16.82
N ILE A 100 -6.58 5.18 17.08
CA ILE A 100 -6.88 4.57 18.37
C ILE A 100 -5.59 4.18 19.08
N HIS A 101 -4.78 3.31 18.46
CA HIS A 101 -3.55 2.78 19.07
C HIS A 101 -2.64 2.12 18.01
N ARG A 102 -1.33 2.03 18.29
CA ARG A 102 -0.36 1.40 17.38
C ARG A 102 -0.42 -0.12 17.36
N THR A 103 -0.48 -0.73 18.54
CA THR A 103 -0.67 -2.17 18.68
C THR A 103 -2.05 -2.54 18.18
N ASP A 104 -2.12 -3.55 17.31
CA ASP A 104 -3.34 -4.08 16.68
C ASP A 104 -4.12 -3.07 15.82
N HIS A 105 -3.46 -1.98 15.36
CA HIS A 105 -4.09 -0.97 14.53
C HIS A 105 -4.80 -1.57 13.30
N GLU A 106 -4.27 -2.63 12.70
CA GLU A 106 -4.86 -3.29 11.55
C GLU A 106 -6.22 -3.93 11.87
N ALA A 107 -6.38 -4.48 13.08
CA ALA A 107 -7.64 -5.02 13.55
C ALA A 107 -8.64 -3.89 13.90
N TYR A 108 -8.15 -2.80 14.48
CA TYR A 108 -8.97 -1.62 14.77
C TYR A 108 -9.46 -0.90 13.52
N SER A 109 -8.67 -0.89 12.45
CA SER A 109 -9.07 -0.40 11.15
C SER A 109 -10.32 -1.11 10.62
N LEU A 110 -10.55 -2.38 10.96
CA LEU A 110 -11.69 -3.14 10.44
C LEU A 110 -13.04 -2.56 10.85
N PHE A 111 -13.23 -2.23 12.13
CA PHE A 111 -14.53 -1.69 12.56
C PHE A 111 -14.70 -0.22 12.19
N LEU A 112 -13.62 0.57 12.14
CA LEU A 112 -13.69 1.94 11.62
C LEU A 112 -14.04 1.95 10.12
N ALA A 113 -13.38 1.09 9.33
CA ALA A 113 -13.65 0.94 7.91
C ALA A 113 -15.05 0.36 7.66
N GLN A 114 -15.55 -0.55 8.52
CA GLN A 114 -16.86 -1.17 8.37
C GLN A 114 -17.99 -0.13 8.27
N ASP A 115 -17.97 0.90 9.10
CA ASP A 115 -19.03 1.92 9.10
C ASP A 115 -18.93 2.85 7.87
N LEU A 116 -17.71 3.26 7.50
CA LEU A 116 -17.45 4.01 6.27
C LEU A 116 -17.89 3.23 5.01
N LEU A 117 -17.59 1.93 4.97
CA LEU A 117 -17.94 1.04 3.85
C LEU A 117 -19.44 0.79 3.76
N LYS A 118 -20.15 0.72 4.90
CA LYS A 118 -21.62 0.64 4.93
C LYS A 118 -22.28 1.91 4.39
N GLU A 119 -21.65 3.07 4.55
CA GLU A 119 -22.15 4.31 3.96
C GLU A 119 -21.86 4.42 2.45
N LEU A 120 -20.64 4.06 2.04
CA LEU A 120 -20.17 4.25 0.67
C LEU A 120 -20.67 3.17 -0.30
N LEU A 121 -20.49 1.89 0.02
CA LEU A 121 -20.68 0.81 -0.96
C LEU A 121 -22.10 0.70 -1.52
N PRO A 122 -23.19 0.97 -0.77
CA PRO A 122 -24.54 0.99 -1.35
C PRO A 122 -24.75 2.07 -2.43
N ARG A 123 -23.92 3.11 -2.47
CA ARG A 123 -23.95 4.14 -3.53
C ARG A 123 -23.34 3.62 -4.83
N LEU A 124 -22.27 2.83 -4.71
CA LEU A 124 -21.52 2.26 -5.84
C LEU A 124 -22.17 0.97 -6.39
N TYR A 125 -22.82 0.20 -5.52
CA TYR A 125 -23.42 -1.10 -5.80
C TYR A 125 -24.87 -1.13 -5.32
N PRO A 126 -25.85 -0.90 -6.23
CA PRO A 126 -27.27 -0.93 -5.88
C PRO A 126 -27.76 -2.29 -5.40
N GLU A 127 -27.11 -3.38 -5.83
CA GLU A 127 -27.42 -4.74 -5.39
C GLU A 127 -26.74 -5.02 -4.02
N PRO A 128 -27.52 -5.32 -2.95
CA PRO A 128 -26.97 -5.48 -1.61
C PRO A 128 -25.93 -6.59 -1.46
N GLY A 129 -26.06 -7.68 -2.22
CA GLY A 129 -25.12 -8.80 -2.23
C GLY A 129 -23.73 -8.39 -2.71
N ALA A 130 -23.63 -7.70 -3.84
CA ALA A 130 -22.41 -7.15 -4.39
C ALA A 130 -21.75 -6.17 -3.40
N ALA A 131 -22.53 -5.27 -2.80
CA ALA A 131 -22.02 -4.37 -1.76
C ALA A 131 -21.45 -5.13 -0.55
N ALA A 132 -22.08 -6.24 -0.14
CA ALA A 132 -21.59 -7.07 0.96
C ALA A 132 -20.30 -7.82 0.62
N ILE A 133 -20.19 -8.36 -0.59
CA ILE A 133 -18.97 -9.02 -1.10
C ILE A 133 -17.81 -8.01 -1.14
N MET A 134 -18.02 -6.86 -1.79
CA MET A 134 -17.02 -5.79 -1.89
C MET A 134 -16.53 -5.33 -0.52
N ARG A 135 -17.45 -5.20 0.46
CA ARG A 135 -17.10 -4.87 1.85
C ARG A 135 -16.21 -5.95 2.47
N SER A 136 -16.55 -7.22 2.30
CA SER A 136 -15.77 -8.35 2.82
C SER A 136 -14.35 -8.35 2.24
N GLU A 137 -14.23 -8.15 0.93
CA GLU A 137 -12.94 -8.15 0.22
C GLU A 137 -12.05 -6.95 0.63
N VAL A 138 -12.64 -5.76 0.81
CA VAL A 138 -11.92 -4.60 1.34
C VAL A 138 -11.40 -4.86 2.77
N LEU A 139 -12.26 -5.36 3.66
CA LEU A 139 -11.87 -5.67 5.05
C LEU A 139 -10.82 -6.76 5.13
N HIS A 140 -10.91 -7.78 4.27
CA HIS A 140 -9.89 -8.83 4.16
C HIS A 140 -8.54 -8.25 3.70
N ALA A 141 -8.55 -7.37 2.70
CA ALA A 141 -7.35 -6.68 2.25
C ALA A 141 -6.74 -5.78 3.35
N ILE A 142 -7.59 -5.11 4.16
CA ILE A 142 -7.14 -4.38 5.34
C ILE A 142 -6.46 -5.33 6.32
N ILE A 143 -7.09 -6.40 6.82
CA ILE A 143 -6.40 -7.23 7.82
C ILE A 143 -5.19 -8.00 7.24
N GLY A 144 -5.18 -8.25 5.93
CA GLY A 144 -4.11 -8.97 5.24
C GLY A 144 -2.77 -8.22 5.17
N HIS A 145 -2.77 -6.89 5.24
CA HIS A 145 -1.54 -6.09 5.13
C HIS A 145 -0.64 -6.17 6.38
N ARG A 146 -1.21 -6.55 7.53
CA ARG A 146 -0.55 -6.58 8.84
C ARG A 146 0.78 -7.32 8.86
N SER A 147 1.66 -7.01 9.81
CA SER A 147 2.88 -7.80 10.00
C SER A 147 2.53 -9.27 10.29
N GLY A 148 3.22 -10.22 9.62
CA GLY A 148 2.89 -11.65 9.68
C GLY A 148 1.55 -12.06 9.04
N GLY A 149 0.80 -11.12 8.43
CA GLY A 149 -0.39 -11.41 7.64
C GLY A 149 -0.11 -12.32 6.45
N ARG A 150 -1.09 -13.16 6.10
CA ARG A 150 -1.06 -14.03 4.91
C ARG A 150 -2.28 -13.68 4.05
N PRO A 151 -2.16 -12.72 3.13
CA PRO A 151 -3.21 -12.40 2.17
C PRO A 151 -3.75 -13.65 1.47
N LEU A 152 -5.08 -13.78 1.39
CA LEU A 152 -5.75 -14.89 0.69
C LEU A 152 -6.28 -14.49 -0.70
N THR A 153 -6.18 -13.21 -1.04
CA THR A 153 -6.64 -12.64 -2.32
C THR A 153 -5.51 -11.84 -2.95
N LEU A 154 -5.51 -11.77 -4.28
CA LEU A 154 -4.59 -10.94 -5.05
C LEU A 154 -4.61 -9.49 -4.56
N GLU A 155 -5.80 -8.95 -4.33
CA GLU A 155 -6.07 -7.60 -3.89
C GLU A 155 -5.45 -7.31 -2.51
N ALA A 156 -5.59 -8.25 -1.56
CA ALA A 156 -4.94 -8.15 -0.25
C ALA A 156 -3.40 -8.19 -0.36
N GLY A 157 -2.87 -9.04 -1.26
CA GLY A 157 -1.44 -9.08 -1.58
C GLY A 157 -0.96 -7.74 -2.16
N VAL A 158 -1.73 -7.16 -3.08
CA VAL A 158 -1.43 -5.85 -3.69
C VAL A 158 -1.35 -4.75 -2.64
N VAL A 159 -2.32 -4.67 -1.73
CA VAL A 159 -2.32 -3.64 -0.66
C VAL A 159 -1.12 -3.82 0.27
N ARG A 160 -0.81 -5.06 0.65
CA ARG A 160 0.36 -5.38 1.48
C ARG A 160 1.68 -4.92 0.84
N ILE A 161 1.86 -5.19 -0.45
CA ILE A 161 3.08 -4.78 -1.17
C ILE A 161 3.08 -3.26 -1.37
N ALA A 162 1.95 -2.66 -1.70
CA ALA A 162 1.86 -1.20 -1.88
C ALA A 162 2.20 -0.42 -0.60
N ASP A 163 1.75 -0.90 0.56
CA ASP A 163 2.13 -0.38 1.88
C ASP A 163 3.65 -0.46 2.07
N ALA A 164 4.22 -1.64 1.86
CA ALA A 164 5.66 -1.86 2.00
C ALA A 164 6.51 -0.97 1.06
N LEU A 165 6.00 -0.63 -0.13
CA LEU A 165 6.70 0.22 -1.10
C LEU A 165 6.68 1.71 -0.76
N ASP A 166 5.90 2.16 0.22
CA ASP A 166 5.92 3.54 0.73
C ASP A 166 7.17 3.80 1.63
N MET A 167 8.35 3.47 1.10
CA MET A 167 9.64 3.53 1.81
C MET A 167 10.62 4.57 1.23
N ALA A 168 10.19 5.39 0.28
CA ALA A 168 11.07 6.35 -0.40
C ALA A 168 11.44 7.58 0.48
N LYS A 169 12.65 8.11 0.22
CA LYS A 169 13.39 9.17 0.95
C LYS A 169 12.60 10.42 1.34
N GLY A 170 11.51 10.74 0.65
CA GLY A 170 10.67 11.89 1.00
C GLY A 170 10.08 11.84 2.41
N ARG A 171 10.00 10.65 3.03
CA ARG A 171 9.28 10.39 4.29
C ARG A 171 10.16 10.18 5.52
N SER A 172 11.44 9.85 5.33
CA SER A 172 12.39 9.56 6.41
C SER A 172 13.12 10.80 6.97
N ARG A 173 12.87 11.99 6.40
CA ARG A 173 13.47 13.26 6.87
C ARG A 173 13.06 13.63 8.29
N ILE A 174 11.79 13.44 8.65
CA ILE A 174 11.23 13.92 9.93
C ILE A 174 11.85 13.21 11.14
N PRO A 175 11.95 11.87 11.21
CA PRO A 175 12.59 11.19 12.34
C PRO A 175 14.11 11.44 12.43
N PHE A 176 14.77 11.64 11.28
CA PHE A 176 16.20 11.93 11.21
C PHE A 176 16.53 13.31 11.77
N GLU A 177 15.73 14.33 11.44
CA GLU A 177 15.87 15.69 11.97
C GLU A 177 15.50 15.78 13.47
N ALA A 178 14.62 14.89 13.95
CA ALA A 178 14.26 14.78 15.37
C ALA A 178 15.32 14.05 16.23
N GLY A 179 16.46 13.65 15.66
CA GLY A 179 17.59 13.04 16.39
C GLY A 179 17.47 11.53 16.63
N SER A 180 16.46 10.86 16.07
CA SER A 180 16.31 9.39 16.15
C SER A 180 17.09 8.69 15.03
N VAL A 181 18.40 8.53 15.23
CA VAL A 181 19.26 7.80 14.31
C VAL A 181 19.16 6.30 14.62
N SER A 182 18.39 5.58 13.81
CA SER A 182 18.30 4.11 13.84
C SER A 182 18.74 3.55 12.48
N ILE A 183 19.09 2.27 12.42
CA ILE A 183 19.41 1.62 11.13
C ILE A 183 18.22 1.68 10.15
N HIS A 184 17.00 1.70 10.67
CA HIS A 184 15.77 1.85 9.88
C HIS A 184 15.62 3.25 9.29
N SER A 185 15.89 4.31 10.05
CA SER A 185 15.82 5.68 9.52
C SER A 185 16.92 5.97 8.50
N VAL A 186 18.13 5.44 8.71
CA VAL A 186 19.25 5.54 7.76
C VAL A 186 18.99 4.77 6.47
N SER A 187 18.55 3.51 6.55
CA SER A 187 18.25 2.68 5.38
C SER A 187 17.07 3.19 4.57
N ALA A 188 16.00 3.70 5.22
CA ALA A 188 14.90 4.36 4.52
C ALA A 188 15.34 5.65 3.80
N ALA A 189 16.24 6.44 4.39
CA ALA A 189 16.82 7.63 3.74
C ALA A 189 17.70 7.30 2.53
N ALA A 190 18.15 6.05 2.41
CA ALA A 190 18.93 5.59 1.27
C ALA A 190 18.08 5.27 0.03
N VAL A 191 16.76 5.08 0.16
CA VAL A 191 15.87 4.76 -0.98
C VAL A 191 15.45 6.04 -1.70
N GLU A 192 16.05 6.36 -2.84
CA GLU A 192 15.73 7.57 -3.62
C GLU A 192 14.37 7.47 -4.31
N GLN A 193 14.14 6.37 -5.01
CA GLN A 193 12.98 6.22 -5.88
C GLN A 193 12.52 4.76 -5.98
N VAL A 194 11.20 4.57 -5.97
CA VAL A 194 10.55 3.30 -6.27
C VAL A 194 9.74 3.46 -7.55
N THR A 195 9.95 2.58 -8.52
CA THR A 195 9.25 2.60 -9.80
C THR A 195 8.60 1.26 -10.10
N LEU A 196 7.32 1.29 -10.47
CA LEU A 196 6.56 0.11 -10.92
C LEU A 196 6.46 0.09 -12.45
N GLN A 197 6.89 -1.00 -13.07
CA GLN A 197 6.93 -1.14 -14.53
C GLN A 197 6.44 -2.53 -14.95
N THR A 198 6.13 -2.73 -16.23
CA THR A 198 5.97 -4.08 -16.78
C THR A 198 7.32 -4.79 -16.67
N GLY A 199 7.31 -6.02 -16.15
CA GLY A 199 8.54 -6.80 -16.01
C GLY A 199 8.95 -7.54 -17.27
N GLU A 200 10.17 -8.06 -17.25
CA GLU A 200 10.76 -8.87 -18.33
C GLU A 200 10.49 -10.35 -18.11
N SER A 201 10.74 -10.86 -16.90
CA SER A 201 10.56 -12.29 -16.58
C SER A 201 9.24 -12.59 -15.87
N LYS A 202 8.68 -11.58 -15.18
CA LYS A 202 7.44 -11.64 -14.43
C LYS A 202 6.53 -10.46 -14.81
N PRO A 203 5.20 -10.54 -14.56
CA PRO A 203 4.25 -9.46 -14.88
C PRO A 203 4.70 -8.05 -14.49
N VAL A 204 5.29 -7.89 -13.29
CA VAL A 204 5.65 -6.57 -12.76
C VAL A 204 7.10 -6.54 -12.30
N ARG A 205 7.81 -5.48 -12.70
CA ARG A 205 9.13 -5.09 -12.17
C ARG A 205 9.00 -3.96 -11.16
N ILE A 206 9.58 -4.17 -9.99
CA ILE A 206 9.77 -3.16 -8.96
C ILE A 206 11.25 -2.76 -9.02
N SER A 207 11.52 -1.55 -9.49
CA SER A 207 12.88 -0.97 -9.52
C SER A 207 13.05 0.01 -8.38
N ILE A 208 14.08 -0.21 -7.56
CA ILE A 208 14.36 0.60 -6.38
C ILE A 208 15.74 1.21 -6.53
N GLU A 209 15.79 2.53 -6.63
CA GLU A 209 17.03 3.29 -6.69
C GLU A 209 17.46 3.63 -5.26
N ILE A 210 18.68 3.22 -4.89
CA ILE A 210 19.27 3.48 -3.58
C ILE A 210 20.56 4.29 -3.74
N ASN A 211 20.82 5.24 -2.84
CA ASN A 211 22.02 6.09 -2.93
C ASN A 211 23.25 5.53 -2.20
N ASN A 212 23.07 4.53 -1.33
CA ASN A 212 24.13 3.86 -0.59
C ASN A 212 23.71 2.44 -0.19
N SER A 213 24.69 1.64 0.23
CA SER A 213 24.49 0.23 0.60
C SER A 213 23.52 -0.02 1.77
N ALA A 214 23.27 0.95 2.65
CA ALA A 214 22.32 0.79 3.75
C ALA A 214 20.88 0.62 3.23
N GLY A 215 20.56 1.09 2.02
CA GLY A 215 19.25 0.89 1.40
C GLY A 215 18.90 -0.58 1.17
N VAL A 216 19.90 -1.45 0.99
CA VAL A 216 19.68 -2.91 0.86
C VAL A 216 19.06 -3.49 2.11
N PHE A 217 19.38 -2.96 3.30
CA PHE A 217 18.79 -3.43 4.55
C PHE A 217 17.27 -3.28 4.56
N GLN A 218 16.76 -2.17 4.01
CA GLN A 218 15.32 -1.93 3.90
C GLN A 218 14.64 -2.96 2.97
N LEU A 219 15.34 -3.35 1.90
CA LEU A 219 14.85 -4.36 0.96
C LEU A 219 14.86 -5.75 1.56
N ASP A 220 15.96 -6.13 2.19
CA ASP A 220 16.16 -7.49 2.68
C ASP A 220 15.39 -7.78 3.97
N GLN A 221 15.29 -6.81 4.89
CA GLN A 221 14.57 -7.01 6.15
C GLN A 221 13.08 -6.66 6.03
N LEU A 222 12.75 -5.48 5.50
CA LEU A 222 11.36 -5.01 5.53
C LEU A 222 10.56 -5.50 4.32
N PHE A 223 11.10 -5.30 3.12
CA PHE A 223 10.36 -5.63 1.91
C PHE A 223 10.26 -7.14 1.68
N ARG A 224 11.34 -7.91 1.89
CA ARG A 224 11.34 -9.37 1.72
C ARG A 224 10.31 -10.04 2.63
N GLU A 225 10.18 -9.61 3.88
CA GLU A 225 9.17 -10.15 4.81
C GLU A 225 7.73 -9.84 4.40
N LYS A 226 7.50 -8.65 3.82
CA LYS A 226 6.19 -8.27 3.27
C LYS A 226 5.89 -9.03 1.97
N LEU A 227 6.90 -9.29 1.15
CA LEU A 227 6.79 -10.07 -0.09
C LEU A 227 6.51 -11.54 0.19
N HIS A 228 7.21 -12.14 1.15
CA HIS A 228 7.02 -13.53 1.51
C HIS A 228 5.62 -13.76 2.13
N GLY A 229 4.90 -14.74 1.59
CA GLY A 229 3.53 -15.05 1.98
C GLY A 229 2.48 -14.05 1.48
N SER A 230 2.83 -13.12 0.59
CA SER A 230 1.89 -12.14 0.02
C SER A 230 0.99 -12.72 -1.07
N GLY A 231 1.40 -13.82 -1.70
CA GLY A 231 0.79 -14.37 -2.90
C GLY A 231 1.23 -13.67 -4.19
N LEU A 232 2.09 -12.64 -4.10
CA LEU A 232 2.61 -11.90 -5.25
C LEU A 232 4.02 -12.33 -5.68
N GLU A 233 4.71 -13.19 -4.93
CA GLU A 233 6.06 -13.66 -5.23
C GLU A 233 6.22 -14.23 -6.65
N PRO A 234 5.25 -14.98 -7.21
CA PRO A 234 5.36 -15.47 -8.58
C PRO A 234 5.27 -14.36 -9.65
N TYR A 235 4.72 -13.19 -9.29
CA TYR A 235 4.38 -12.13 -10.25
C TYR A 235 5.29 -10.90 -10.21
N LEU A 236 6.15 -10.80 -9.18
CA LEU A 236 7.03 -9.65 -8.96
C LEU A 236 8.50 -10.01 -9.14
N GLU A 237 9.19 -9.26 -9.99
CA GLU A 237 10.66 -9.20 -10.02
C GLU A 237 11.09 -7.88 -9.35
N VAL A 238 12.04 -7.96 -8.41
CA VAL A 238 12.47 -6.81 -7.61
C VAL A 238 13.96 -6.59 -7.82
N VAL A 239 14.32 -5.39 -8.26
CA VAL A 239 15.69 -5.03 -8.63
C VAL A 239 16.09 -3.75 -7.88
N ALA A 240 17.22 -3.80 -7.19
CA ALA A 240 17.80 -2.65 -6.53
C ALA A 240 19.03 -2.15 -7.29
N ASN A 241 19.07 -0.84 -7.59
CA ASN A 241 20.15 -0.18 -8.32
C ASN A 241 20.81 0.87 -7.42
N LEU A 242 22.15 0.79 -7.29
CA LEU A 242 22.94 1.75 -6.52
C LEU A 242 23.30 2.98 -7.37
N ALA A 243 22.70 4.12 -7.04
CA ALA A 243 22.97 5.43 -7.63
C ALA A 243 24.11 6.13 -6.88
N GLY A 244 25.33 6.05 -7.41
CA GLY A 244 26.48 6.76 -6.84
C GLY A 244 27.84 6.34 -7.41
N GLU A 245 28.77 7.29 -7.52
CA GLU A 245 30.17 7.06 -7.91
C GLU A 245 31.14 7.06 -6.70
N GLU A 246 30.76 7.64 -5.56
CA GLU A 246 31.68 7.94 -4.45
C GLU A 246 31.80 6.85 -3.36
N GLU A 247 30.81 5.96 -3.22
CA GLU A 247 30.92 4.80 -2.31
C GLU A 247 31.73 3.70 -3.01
N LYS A 248 32.63 3.00 -2.29
CA LYS A 248 33.25 1.76 -2.81
C LYS A 248 32.12 0.78 -3.14
N ARG A 249 31.78 0.67 -4.42
CA ARG A 249 30.71 -0.21 -4.92
C ARG A 249 31.00 -1.64 -4.50
N LEU A 250 30.31 -2.12 -3.46
CA LEU A 250 30.37 -3.51 -3.03
C LEU A 250 29.64 -4.43 -4.02
N PHE A 251 28.63 -3.91 -4.72
CA PHE A 251 27.85 -4.59 -5.76
C PHE A 251 27.27 -3.55 -6.74
N ARG A 252 26.84 -4.00 -7.93
CA ARG A 252 26.16 -3.15 -8.94
C ARG A 252 24.65 -3.37 -9.01
N GLN A 253 24.19 -4.58 -8.69
CA GLN A 253 22.80 -5.02 -8.79
C GLN A 253 22.53 -6.01 -7.66
N PHE A 254 21.34 -5.96 -7.09
CA PHE A 254 20.85 -6.90 -6.08
C PHE A 254 19.43 -7.34 -6.46
N GLU A 255 19.18 -8.64 -6.37
CA GLU A 255 17.94 -9.30 -6.76
C GLU A 255 17.41 -10.14 -5.59
N LEU A 256 16.10 -10.10 -5.35
CA LEU A 256 15.42 -10.73 -4.21
C LEU A 256 14.84 -12.11 -4.52
#